data_AF-C3YZA1-F1
#
_entry.id   AF-C3YZA1-F1
#
_cell.length_a   1.000
_cell.length_b   1.000
_cell.length_c   1.000
_cell.angle_alpha   90.00
_cell.angle_beta   90.00
_cell.angle_gamma   90.00
#
_symmetry.space_group_name_H-M   'P 1'
#
loop_
_entity.id
_entity.type
_entity.pdbx_description
1 polymer ?
#
loop_
_entity_poly.entity_id
_entity_poly.type
_entity_poly.pdbx_seq_one_letter_code
_entity_poly.pdbx_strand_id
1 'polypeptide(L)'
;MGRTFTCSFLGALGLLSFVFTGTSAQTRCLDEKAAAEAGPVLVGAFTKQCAADGSYETTQCHGSTGYCYCARPDTGEVFQETAYRAWQGPQHDCTSYWSTGLQTRCLDEKAAAEAGPMLVGAFTKQCAADGSYETTQCHGSTGYCYCARPDTGEVFQETAYRAWQGPQHDCASYWTGQGLSLTDAEPTLATGLEWLNMNVVQPRPTNSE
;
A
#
# COMPACT_ATOMS: atom_id res chain seq x y z
N MET A 1 23.81 -17.95 -23.14
CA MET A 1 24.24 -18.26 -24.52
C MET A 1 24.15 -16.98 -25.34
N GLY A 2 25.26 -16.25 -25.50
CA GLY A 2 25.29 -15.04 -26.33
C GLY A 2 25.33 -15.40 -27.81
N ARG A 3 24.59 -14.67 -28.65
CA ARG A 3 24.62 -14.82 -30.12
C ARG A 3 25.61 -13.83 -30.70
N THR A 4 26.66 -14.33 -31.35
CA THR A 4 27.70 -13.54 -32.01
C THR A 4 27.20 -13.07 -33.38
N PHE A 5 27.18 -11.76 -33.64
CA PHE A 5 26.91 -11.21 -34.97
C PHE A 5 28.21 -10.69 -35.58
N THR A 6 28.64 -11.29 -36.69
CA THR A 6 29.79 -10.83 -37.47
C THR A 6 29.30 -9.88 -38.55
N CYS A 7 29.74 -8.62 -38.53
CA CYS A 7 29.45 -7.65 -39.59
C CYS A 7 30.77 -7.34 -40.33
N SER A 8 30.84 -7.67 -41.61
CA SER A 8 32.03 -7.45 -42.44
C SER A 8 31.93 -6.10 -43.16
N PHE A 9 32.72 -5.12 -42.74
CA PHE A 9 32.91 -3.87 -43.49
C PHE A 9 34.07 -4.01 -44.49
N LEU A 10 33.79 -3.84 -45.78
CA LEU A 10 34.82 -3.72 -46.83
C LEU A 10 35.35 -2.28 -46.86
N GLY A 11 36.30 -1.97 -45.97
CA GLY A 11 37.08 -0.74 -45.99
C GLY A 11 38.44 -0.95 -46.67
N ALA A 12 38.94 0.06 -47.40
CA ALA A 12 40.10 0.00 -48.31
C ALA A 12 41.49 -0.26 -47.67
N LEU A 13 41.57 -0.74 -46.42
CA LEU A 13 42.81 -1.06 -45.71
C LEU A 13 42.61 -2.33 -44.84
N GLY A 14 42.50 -3.49 -45.50
CA GLY A 14 42.56 -4.81 -44.85
C GLY A 14 41.30 -5.24 -44.08
N LEU A 15 41.06 -6.56 -44.06
CA LEU A 15 40.01 -7.21 -43.27
C LEU A 15 40.37 -7.17 -41.78
N LEU A 16 40.04 -6.08 -41.09
CA LEU A 16 39.98 -6.07 -39.63
C LEU A 16 38.62 -6.60 -39.18
N SER A 17 38.59 -7.87 -38.75
CA SER A 17 37.40 -8.47 -38.13
C SER A 17 37.19 -7.88 -36.74
N PHE A 18 36.34 -6.86 -36.63
CA PHE A 18 35.90 -6.35 -35.33
C PHE A 18 34.82 -7.30 -34.77
N VAL A 19 35.14 -8.02 -33.69
CA VAL A 19 34.15 -8.74 -32.89
C VAL A 19 33.46 -7.73 -31.98
N PHE A 20 32.30 -7.24 -32.38
CA PHE A 20 31.42 -6.51 -31.46
C PHE A 20 30.72 -7.55 -30.57
N THR A 21 31.22 -7.73 -29.35
CA THR A 21 30.42 -8.31 -28.28
C THR A 21 29.32 -7.32 -27.97
N GLY A 22 28.15 -7.47 -28.57
CA GLY A 22 26.97 -6.67 -28.22
C GLY A 22 26.65 -6.91 -26.76
N THR A 23 27.01 -5.98 -25.89
CA THR A 23 26.46 -5.92 -24.53
C THR A 23 24.98 -5.58 -24.70
N SER A 24 24.09 -6.56 -24.51
CA SER A 24 22.69 -6.26 -24.23
C SER A 24 22.70 -5.22 -23.11
N ALA A 25 22.03 -4.09 -23.29
CA ALA A 25 21.91 -3.07 -22.26
C ALA A 25 21.32 -3.73 -21.01
N GLN A 26 22.19 -4.08 -20.07
CA GLN A 26 21.83 -4.77 -18.85
C GLN A 26 21.25 -3.69 -17.93
N THR A 27 19.94 -3.73 -17.76
CA THR A 27 19.20 -2.76 -16.93
C THR A 27 19.15 -3.26 -15.48
N ARG A 28 18.85 -2.35 -14.55
CA ARG A 28 18.78 -2.67 -13.13
C ARG A 28 17.82 -3.82 -12.82
N CYS A 29 16.67 -3.89 -13.51
CA CYS A 29 15.75 -5.00 -13.34
C CYS A 29 16.39 -6.33 -13.76
N LEU A 30 17.06 -6.36 -14.92
CA LEU A 30 17.71 -7.57 -15.43
C LEU A 30 18.85 -8.03 -14.51
N ASP A 31 19.59 -7.09 -13.93
CA ASP A 31 20.61 -7.37 -12.90
C ASP A 31 20.01 -8.02 -11.66
N GLU A 32 18.96 -7.42 -11.09
CA GLU A 32 18.30 -7.94 -9.89
C GLU A 32 17.67 -9.31 -10.14
N LYS A 33 17.08 -9.52 -11.32
CA LYS A 33 16.56 -10.82 -11.72
C LYS A 33 17.67 -11.87 -11.83
N ALA A 34 18.76 -11.56 -12.52
CA ALA A 34 19.88 -12.48 -12.69
C ALA A 34 20.56 -12.81 -11.34
N ALA A 35 20.67 -11.82 -10.45
CA ALA A 35 21.20 -12.02 -9.09
C ALA A 35 20.30 -12.93 -8.25
N ALA A 36 18.97 -12.78 -8.35
CA ALA A 36 18.01 -13.65 -7.67
C ALA A 36 18.05 -15.09 -8.19
N GLU A 37 18.30 -15.29 -9.49
CA GLU A 37 18.43 -16.61 -10.11
C GLU A 37 19.79 -17.27 -9.86
N ALA A 38 20.87 -16.50 -9.74
CA ALA A 38 22.23 -16.99 -9.49
C ALA A 38 22.56 -17.18 -8.01
N GLY A 39 21.78 -16.57 -7.11
CA GLY A 39 21.92 -16.71 -5.66
C GLY A 39 21.61 -18.13 -5.17
N PRO A 40 21.86 -18.42 -3.87
CA PRO A 40 21.39 -19.66 -3.27
C PRO A 40 19.88 -19.79 -3.50
N VAL A 41 19.44 -20.97 -3.96
CA VAL A 41 18.03 -21.26 -4.25
C VAL A 41 17.24 -21.22 -2.95
N LEU A 42 16.85 -20.02 -2.55
CA LEU A 42 15.91 -19.77 -1.48
C LEU A 42 14.52 -20.00 -2.09
N VAL A 43 14.01 -21.22 -1.91
CA VAL A 43 12.67 -21.58 -2.37
C VAL A 43 11.68 -20.55 -1.82
N GLY A 44 11.07 -19.82 -2.75
CA GLY A 44 10.08 -18.80 -2.46
C GLY A 44 10.59 -17.39 -2.25
N ALA A 45 11.83 -17.08 -2.63
CA ALA A 45 12.30 -15.70 -2.77
C ALA A 45 11.52 -14.92 -3.84
N PHE A 46 11.44 -13.61 -3.65
CA PHE A 46 10.82 -12.70 -4.61
C PHE A 46 11.76 -12.42 -5.77
N THR A 47 11.41 -12.90 -6.96
CA THR A 47 12.14 -12.59 -8.20
C THR A 47 11.44 -11.46 -8.94
N LYS A 48 12.17 -10.38 -9.24
CA LYS A 48 11.65 -9.25 -10.00
C LYS A 48 11.31 -9.67 -11.43
N GLN A 49 10.17 -9.21 -11.93
CA GLN A 49 9.76 -9.36 -13.32
C GLN A 49 10.16 -8.12 -14.13
N CYS A 50 10.72 -8.34 -15.32
CA CYS A 50 11.23 -7.27 -16.19
C CYS A 50 10.53 -7.27 -17.53
N ALA A 51 10.19 -6.07 -18.01
CA ALA A 51 9.64 -5.86 -19.34
C ALA A 51 10.70 -5.99 -20.42
N ALA A 52 10.26 -6.08 -21.68
CA ALA A 52 11.14 -6.30 -22.83
C ALA A 52 12.12 -5.14 -23.06
N ASP A 53 11.78 -3.93 -22.65
CA ASP A 53 12.63 -2.74 -22.70
C ASP A 53 13.65 -2.68 -21.54
N GLY A 54 13.59 -3.65 -20.61
CA GLY A 54 14.44 -3.73 -19.43
C GLY A 54 13.95 -2.92 -18.24
N SER A 55 12.81 -2.23 -18.32
CA SER A 55 12.14 -1.67 -17.15
C SER A 55 11.55 -2.79 -16.26
N TYR A 56 11.13 -2.44 -15.05
CA TYR A 56 10.36 -3.37 -14.22
C TYR A 56 8.96 -3.51 -14.80
N GLU A 57 8.43 -4.74 -14.84
CA GLU A 57 7.02 -4.95 -15.16
C GLU A 57 6.16 -4.17 -14.17
N THR A 58 5.13 -3.50 -14.69
CA THR A 58 4.18 -2.74 -13.86
C THR A 58 3.38 -3.64 -12.93
N THR A 59 3.38 -4.95 -13.19
CA THR A 59 2.82 -5.97 -12.31
C THR A 59 3.94 -6.87 -11.81
N GLN A 60 4.12 -6.96 -10.50
CA GLN A 60 5.10 -7.85 -9.87
C GLN A 60 4.38 -8.92 -9.06
N CYS A 61 4.78 -10.19 -9.23
CA CYS A 61 4.13 -11.32 -8.58
C CYS A 61 5.10 -12.14 -7.73
N HIS A 62 4.70 -12.44 -6.50
CA HIS A 62 5.45 -13.28 -5.58
C HIS A 62 4.96 -14.71 -5.69
N GLY A 63 5.60 -15.50 -6.55
CA GLY A 63 5.13 -16.83 -6.94
C GLY A 63 4.87 -17.81 -5.79
N SER A 64 5.63 -17.73 -4.69
CA SER A 64 5.48 -18.61 -3.54
C SER A 64 4.34 -18.23 -2.59
N THR A 65 3.92 -16.96 -2.56
CA THR A 65 2.79 -16.51 -1.74
C THR A 65 1.50 -16.43 -2.56
N GLY A 66 1.62 -16.36 -3.89
CA GLY A 66 0.49 -16.23 -4.82
C GLY A 66 -0.09 -14.81 -4.88
N TYR A 67 0.61 -13.82 -4.33
CA TYR A 67 0.21 -12.41 -4.40
C TYR A 67 0.89 -11.68 -5.54
N CYS A 68 0.16 -10.77 -6.17
CA CYS A 68 0.63 -9.83 -7.17
C CYS A 68 0.31 -8.40 -6.74
N TYR A 69 1.12 -7.45 -7.22
CA TYR A 69 1.06 -6.04 -6.88
C TYR A 69 1.31 -5.22 -8.14
N CYS A 70 0.76 -4.01 -8.20
CA CYS A 70 1.29 -3.00 -9.09
C CYS A 70 2.66 -2.53 -8.61
N ALA A 71 3.51 -2.11 -9.54
CA ALA A 71 4.87 -1.66 -9.28
C ALA A 71 5.28 -0.50 -10.18
N ARG A 72 6.26 0.26 -9.70
CA ARG A 72 6.91 1.32 -10.46
C ARG A 72 7.84 0.75 -11.54
N PRO A 73 7.69 1.12 -12.83
CA PRO A 73 8.54 0.58 -13.88
C PRO A 73 9.99 1.08 -13.83
N ASP A 74 10.22 2.23 -13.21
CA ASP A 74 11.55 2.83 -13.03
C ASP A 74 12.27 2.27 -11.80
N THR A 75 11.56 2.02 -10.69
CA THR A 75 12.19 1.57 -9.44
C THR A 75 11.97 0.09 -9.08
N GLY A 76 10.94 -0.55 -9.60
CA GLY A 76 10.52 -1.90 -9.18
C GLY A 76 9.93 -1.94 -7.77
N GLU A 77 9.65 -0.79 -7.17
CA GLU A 77 8.94 -0.67 -5.89
C GLU A 77 7.48 -1.08 -6.07
N VAL A 78 6.96 -1.93 -5.17
CA VAL A 78 5.59 -2.43 -5.22
C VAL A 78 4.66 -1.60 -4.35
N PHE A 79 3.44 -1.41 -4.81
CA PHE A 79 2.35 -0.76 -4.09
C PHE A 79 1.60 -1.80 -3.26
N GLN A 80 1.86 -1.87 -1.95
CA GLN A 80 1.34 -2.94 -1.08
C GLN A 80 -0.19 -2.99 -1.03
N GLU A 81 -0.84 -1.84 -1.15
CA GLU A 81 -2.29 -1.65 -1.17
C GLU A 81 -2.97 -2.29 -2.41
N THR A 82 -2.20 -2.57 -3.45
CA THR A 82 -2.71 -3.19 -4.69
C THR A 82 -2.64 -4.72 -4.67
N ALA A 83 -2.32 -5.32 -3.52
CA ALA A 83 -2.16 -6.76 -3.39
C ALA A 83 -3.42 -7.53 -3.82
N TYR A 84 -3.27 -8.46 -4.76
CA TYR A 84 -4.34 -9.38 -5.16
C TYR A 84 -3.79 -10.80 -5.32
N ARG A 85 -4.66 -11.82 -5.17
CA ARG A 85 -4.26 -13.21 -5.41
C ARG A 85 -4.22 -13.48 -6.91
N ALA A 86 -3.18 -14.14 -7.40
CA ALA A 86 -2.97 -14.38 -8.82
C ALA A 86 -4.17 -15.05 -9.52
N TRP A 87 -4.90 -15.92 -8.83
CA TRP A 87 -6.10 -16.60 -9.34
C TRP A 87 -7.38 -15.76 -9.31
N GLN A 88 -7.39 -14.61 -8.64
CA GLN A 88 -8.51 -13.66 -8.67
C GLN A 88 -8.41 -12.68 -9.86
N GLY A 89 -7.22 -12.54 -10.43
CA GLY A 89 -6.94 -11.56 -11.47
C GLY A 89 -6.72 -10.14 -10.92
N PRO A 90 -6.12 -9.25 -11.74
CA PRO A 90 -5.77 -7.89 -11.33
C PRO A 90 -7.01 -7.09 -10.95
N GLN A 91 -6.96 -6.46 -9.78
CA GLN A 91 -7.99 -5.54 -9.29
C GLN A 91 -7.76 -4.09 -9.74
N HIS A 92 -6.55 -3.80 -10.22
CA HIS A 92 -6.11 -2.48 -10.66
C HIS A 92 -5.47 -2.57 -12.04
N ASP A 93 -5.64 -1.54 -12.86
CA ASP A 93 -4.88 -1.38 -14.09
C ASP A 93 -3.48 -0.86 -13.75
N CYS A 94 -2.53 -1.78 -13.58
CA CYS A 94 -1.18 -1.42 -13.20
C CYS A 94 -0.45 -0.58 -14.27
N THR A 95 -0.89 -0.55 -15.53
CA THR A 95 -0.25 0.28 -16.58
C THR A 95 -0.49 1.77 -16.36
N SER A 96 -1.66 2.15 -15.82
CA SER A 96 -2.00 3.54 -15.49
C SER A 96 -1.70 3.88 -14.03
N TYR A 97 -1.79 2.91 -13.12
CA TYR A 97 -1.63 3.10 -11.67
C TYR A 97 -0.33 3.82 -11.26
N TRP A 98 0.82 3.42 -11.81
CA TRP A 98 2.11 4.03 -11.45
C TRP A 98 2.27 5.46 -11.98
N SER A 99 1.55 5.78 -13.07
CA SER A 99 1.66 7.06 -13.78
C SER A 99 0.75 8.15 -13.21
N THR A 100 -0.39 7.76 -12.66
CA THR A 100 -1.36 8.69 -12.05
C THR A 100 -1.00 9.05 -10.62
N GLY A 101 -0.07 8.32 -10.00
CA GLY A 101 0.35 8.54 -8.63
C GLY A 101 -0.83 8.32 -7.68
N LEU A 102 -1.01 7.07 -7.24
CA LEU A 102 -1.96 6.68 -6.18
C LEU A 102 -3.43 6.57 -6.60
N GLN A 103 -3.76 6.34 -7.87
CA GLN A 103 -5.17 6.09 -8.26
C GLN A 103 -5.69 4.76 -7.70
N THR A 104 -6.15 4.80 -6.45
CA THR A 104 -6.72 3.69 -5.70
C THR A 104 -8.24 3.67 -5.79
N ARG A 105 -8.85 2.58 -5.30
CA ARG A 105 -10.31 2.48 -5.16
C ARG A 105 -10.90 3.67 -4.40
N CYS A 106 -10.21 4.16 -3.37
CA CYS A 106 -10.68 5.34 -2.64
C CYS A 106 -10.73 6.59 -3.54
N LEU A 107 -9.67 6.85 -4.32
CA LEU A 107 -9.63 8.01 -5.20
C LEU A 107 -10.68 7.91 -6.33
N ASP A 108 -10.90 6.71 -6.87
CA ASP A 108 -11.93 6.47 -7.88
C ASP A 108 -13.35 6.70 -7.30
N GLU A 109 -13.63 6.18 -6.10
CA GLU A 109 -14.91 6.38 -5.42
C GLU A 109 -15.15 7.86 -5.06
N LYS A 110 -14.10 8.56 -4.62
CA LYS A 110 -14.15 10.00 -4.35
C LYS A 110 -14.46 10.77 -5.65
N ALA A 111 -13.72 10.52 -6.72
CA ALA A 111 -13.93 11.18 -8.00
C ALA A 111 -15.32 10.89 -8.59
N ALA A 112 -15.81 9.65 -8.46
CA ALA A 112 -17.15 9.28 -8.88
C ALA A 112 -18.24 10.00 -8.07
N ALA A 113 -18.06 10.14 -6.75
CA ALA A 113 -18.97 10.90 -5.89
C ALA A 113 -18.99 12.39 -6.23
N GLU A 114 -17.84 12.96 -6.62
CA GLU A 114 -17.71 14.36 -7.03
C GLU A 114 -18.25 14.62 -8.45
N ALA A 115 -18.13 13.64 -9.35
CA ALA A 115 -18.59 13.73 -10.75
C ALA A 115 -20.05 13.32 -10.94
N GLY A 116 -20.66 12.64 -9.97
CA GLY A 116 -22.05 12.22 -10.00
C GLY A 116 -23.02 13.42 -10.09
N PRO A 117 -24.32 13.18 -10.40
CA PRO A 117 -25.32 14.24 -10.35
C PRO A 117 -25.25 14.93 -8.98
N MET A 118 -25.34 16.26 -8.95
CA MET A 118 -25.23 17.11 -7.74
C MET A 118 -26.37 16.86 -6.74
N LEU A 119 -26.51 15.62 -6.27
CA LEU A 119 -27.37 15.22 -5.18
C LEU A 119 -26.71 15.79 -3.93
N VAL A 120 -27.16 16.98 -3.56
CA VAL A 120 -26.86 17.61 -2.28
C VAL A 120 -27.09 16.55 -1.20
N GLY A 121 -26.02 16.15 -0.50
CA GLY A 121 -26.11 15.06 0.47
C GLY A 121 -25.31 13.80 0.16
N ALA A 122 -24.66 13.67 -1.00
CA ALA A 122 -23.83 12.50 -1.29
C ALA A 122 -22.66 12.34 -0.30
N PHE A 123 -22.36 11.08 0.06
CA PHE A 123 -21.23 10.75 0.92
C PHE A 123 -19.96 10.61 0.09
N THR A 124 -19.09 11.62 0.14
CA THR A 124 -17.79 11.58 -0.50
C THR A 124 -16.77 10.90 0.41
N LYS A 125 -16.06 9.90 -0.12
CA LYS A 125 -14.99 9.20 0.60
C LYS A 125 -13.79 10.13 0.82
N GLN A 126 -13.09 9.96 1.95
CA GLN A 126 -11.84 10.66 2.24
C GLN A 126 -10.69 9.67 2.09
N CYS A 127 -9.62 10.11 1.44
CA CYS A 127 -8.50 9.25 1.09
C CYS A 127 -7.21 9.82 1.65
N ALA A 128 -6.39 8.94 2.20
CA ALA A 128 -5.08 9.28 2.71
C ALA A 128 -4.09 9.51 1.55
N ALA A 129 -2.92 10.05 1.88
CA ALA A 129 -1.89 10.37 0.89
C ALA A 129 -1.30 9.12 0.20
N ASP A 130 -1.44 7.94 0.80
CA ASP A 130 -1.06 6.66 0.20
C ASP A 130 -2.19 6.04 -0.64
N GLY A 131 -3.32 6.74 -0.78
CA GLY A 131 -4.50 6.29 -1.51
C GLY A 131 -5.36 5.29 -0.73
N SER A 132 -5.01 4.89 0.50
CA SER A 132 -5.92 4.15 1.36
C SER A 132 -7.11 5.03 1.79
N TYR A 133 -8.16 4.42 2.35
CA TYR A 133 -9.23 5.20 2.96
C TYR A 133 -8.74 5.83 4.26
N GLU A 134 -9.08 7.09 4.49
CA GLU A 134 -8.82 7.71 5.79
C GLU A 134 -9.50 6.89 6.88
N THR A 135 -8.79 6.67 7.99
CA THR A 135 -9.37 5.93 9.13
C THR A 135 -10.53 6.69 9.77
N THR A 136 -10.64 8.00 9.50
CA THR A 136 -11.79 8.82 9.86
C THR A 136 -12.54 9.24 8.60
N GLN A 137 -13.82 8.89 8.53
CA GLN A 137 -14.69 9.20 7.41
C GLN A 137 -15.82 10.14 7.85
N CYS A 138 -15.96 11.29 7.21
CA CYS A 138 -16.93 12.31 7.59
C CYS A 138 -17.95 12.59 6.48
N HIS A 139 -19.22 12.66 6.87
CA HIS A 139 -20.31 12.98 5.97
C HIS A 139 -20.62 14.48 6.04
N GLY A 140 -20.08 15.25 5.09
CA GLY A 140 -20.15 16.73 5.10
C GLY A 140 -21.56 17.31 5.26
N SER A 141 -22.58 16.67 4.67
CA SER A 141 -23.97 17.17 4.73
C SER A 141 -24.71 16.85 6.03
N THR A 142 -24.33 15.81 6.76
CA THR A 142 -24.98 15.42 8.03
C THR A 142 -24.15 15.86 9.24
N GLY A 143 -22.87 16.15 9.05
CA GLY A 143 -21.93 16.52 10.10
C GLY A 143 -21.52 15.36 11.00
N TYR A 144 -21.80 14.11 10.60
CA TYR A 144 -21.35 12.91 11.31
C TYR A 144 -20.01 12.41 10.77
N CYS A 145 -19.16 11.93 11.68
CA CYS A 145 -17.90 11.27 11.39
C CYS A 145 -17.88 9.89 12.04
N TYR A 146 -17.14 8.97 11.43
CA TYR A 146 -17.04 7.57 11.83
C TYR A 146 -15.59 7.11 11.70
N CYS A 147 -15.18 6.14 12.50
CA CYS A 147 -14.00 5.35 12.18
C CYS A 147 -14.30 4.44 10.98
N ALA A 148 -13.28 4.16 10.19
CA ALA A 148 -13.37 3.36 8.98
C ALA A 148 -12.16 2.45 8.81
N ARG A 149 -12.36 1.41 8.01
CA ARG A 149 -11.30 0.50 7.59
C ARG A 149 -10.44 1.12 6.48
N PRO A 150 -9.11 1.17 6.62
CA PRO A 150 -8.24 1.78 5.61
C PRO A 150 -8.18 0.97 4.30
N ASP A 151 -8.45 -0.34 4.35
CA ASP A 151 -8.48 -1.22 3.19
C ASP A 151 -9.80 -1.13 2.42
N THR A 152 -10.94 -1.07 3.11
CA THR A 152 -12.28 -1.14 2.48
C THR A 152 -13.08 0.16 2.45
N GLY A 153 -12.75 1.13 3.30
CA GLY A 153 -13.56 2.33 3.48
C GLY A 153 -14.91 2.06 4.16
N GLU A 154 -15.11 0.84 4.69
CA GLU A 154 -16.27 0.46 5.49
C GLU A 154 -16.22 1.20 6.83
N VAL A 155 -17.33 1.83 7.21
CA VAL A 155 -17.43 2.61 8.45
C VAL A 155 -18.00 1.77 9.59
N PHE A 156 -17.48 1.99 10.79
CA PHE A 156 -18.00 1.43 12.04
C PHE A 156 -19.12 2.34 12.55
N GLN A 157 -20.38 1.96 12.34
CA GLN A 157 -21.55 2.80 12.63
C GLN A 157 -21.64 3.22 14.11
N GLU A 158 -21.19 2.36 15.00
CA GLU A 158 -21.14 2.56 16.45
C GLU A 158 -20.18 3.67 16.89
N THR A 159 -19.23 4.07 16.02
CA THR A 159 -18.24 5.12 16.31
C THR A 159 -18.71 6.52 15.90
N ALA A 160 -19.99 6.68 15.56
CA ALA A 160 -20.53 7.93 15.04
C ALA A 160 -20.40 9.08 16.06
N TYR A 161 -19.76 10.18 15.64
CA TYR A 161 -19.69 11.41 16.42
C TYR A 161 -19.99 12.65 15.55
N ARG A 162 -20.41 13.75 16.17
CA ARG A 162 -20.58 15.03 15.46
C ARG A 162 -19.22 15.70 15.28
N ALA A 163 -18.93 16.25 14.11
CA ALA A 163 -17.66 16.92 13.83
C ALA A 163 -17.28 17.99 14.89
N TRP A 164 -18.27 18.72 15.42
CA TRP A 164 -18.07 19.75 16.45
C TRP A 164 -17.78 19.21 17.86
N GLN A 165 -18.10 17.95 18.12
CA GLN A 165 -17.83 17.29 19.41
C GLN A 165 -16.42 16.68 19.46
N GLY A 166 -15.80 16.46 18.30
CA GLY A 166 -14.52 15.77 18.19
C GLY A 166 -14.65 14.24 18.30
N PRO A 167 -13.57 13.51 17.96
CA PRO A 167 -13.57 12.05 17.94
C PRO A 167 -13.71 11.47 19.36
N GLN A 168 -14.54 10.45 19.50
CA GLN A 168 -14.69 9.67 20.73
C GLN A 168 -13.80 8.41 20.74
N HIS A 169 -13.24 8.03 19.60
CA HIS A 169 -12.39 6.85 19.42
C HIS A 169 -11.12 7.22 18.66
N ASP A 170 -10.02 6.55 18.96
CA ASP A 170 -8.81 6.64 18.15
C ASP A 170 -8.98 5.79 16.88
N CYS A 171 -9.42 6.42 15.80
CA CYS A 171 -9.66 5.71 14.56
C CYS A 171 -8.39 5.12 13.93
N ALA A 172 -7.19 5.60 14.28
CA ALA A 172 -5.94 5.04 13.77
C ALA A 172 -5.70 3.60 14.24
N SER A 173 -6.19 3.26 15.43
CA SER A 173 -6.05 1.93 16.05
C SER A 173 -7.37 1.16 16.20
N TYR A 174 -8.52 1.82 16.03
CA TYR A 174 -9.83 1.18 16.22
C TYR A 174 -10.03 -0.07 15.33
N TRP A 175 -9.62 0.01 14.06
CA TRP A 175 -9.78 -1.06 13.07
C TRP A 175 -8.88 -2.28 13.34
N THR A 176 -7.81 -2.14 14.13
CA THR A 176 -6.91 -3.25 14.49
C THR A 176 -7.32 -3.98 15.77
N GLY A 177 -8.16 -3.38 16.62
CA GLY A 177 -8.29 -3.82 18.02
C GLY A 177 -9.68 -3.84 18.66
N GLN A 178 -10.78 -3.52 17.95
CA GLN A 178 -12.13 -3.43 18.53
C GLN A 178 -12.17 -2.67 19.87
N GLY A 179 -12.04 -1.34 19.81
CA GLY A 179 -12.67 -0.45 20.80
C GLY A 179 -11.85 0.04 21.99
N LEU A 180 -10.87 0.92 21.76
CA LEU A 180 -10.43 1.87 22.78
C LEU A 180 -11.23 3.19 22.63
N SER A 181 -11.99 3.57 23.65
CA SER A 181 -12.65 4.88 23.72
C SER A 181 -11.65 5.93 24.20
N LEU A 182 -11.61 7.09 23.55
CA LEU A 182 -10.81 8.24 23.98
C LEU A 182 -11.32 8.83 25.30
N THR A 183 -12.56 8.53 25.69
CA THR A 183 -13.11 8.93 26.99
C THR A 183 -12.56 8.12 28.17
N ASP A 184 -11.86 7.02 27.91
CA ASP A 184 -11.24 6.18 28.94
C ASP A 184 -9.80 6.61 29.26
N ALA A 185 -9.28 7.63 28.57
CA ALA A 185 -8.04 8.29 28.95
C ALA A 185 -8.34 9.31 30.06
N GLU A 186 -8.20 8.89 31.32
CA GLU A 186 -8.18 9.83 32.44
C GLU A 186 -7.14 10.94 32.20
N PRO A 187 -7.45 12.20 32.56
CA PRO A 187 -6.47 13.28 32.50
C PRO A 187 -5.46 13.05 33.63
N THR A 188 -4.40 12.28 33.38
CA THR A 188 -3.27 12.21 34.31
C THR A 188 -2.55 13.54 34.27
N LEU A 189 -2.94 14.41 35.19
CA LEU A 189 -2.16 15.55 35.65
C LEU A 189 -0.74 15.07 35.96
N ALA A 190 0.20 15.43 35.09
CA ALA A 190 1.61 15.35 35.38
C ALA A 190 1.95 16.36 36.48
N THR A 191 1.99 15.93 37.73
CA THR A 191 2.80 16.56 38.77
C THR A 191 3.40 15.52 39.70
N GLY A 192 4.73 15.39 39.63
CA GLY A 192 5.59 15.21 40.81
C GLY A 192 5.62 13.83 41.46
N LEU A 193 6.75 13.14 41.26
CA LEU A 193 7.51 12.37 42.25
C LEU A 193 6.76 11.93 43.53
N GLU A 194 6.49 10.63 43.67
CA GLU A 194 6.84 9.86 44.88
C GLU A 194 6.72 8.35 44.60
N TRP A 195 7.87 7.68 44.63
CA TRP A 195 7.98 6.23 44.66
C TRP A 195 7.70 5.72 46.08
N LEU A 196 7.09 4.52 46.16
CA LEU A 196 6.90 3.63 47.32
C LEU A 196 5.48 3.62 47.92
N ASN A 197 4.63 2.75 47.39
CA ASN A 197 4.20 1.60 48.19
C ASN A 197 3.43 0.57 47.36
N MET A 198 4.12 -0.51 47.06
CA MET A 198 3.51 -1.77 46.72
C MET A 198 2.87 -2.33 48.00
N ASN A 199 1.55 -2.26 48.14
CA ASN A 199 0.81 -3.09 49.09
C ASN A 199 -0.60 -3.39 48.56
N VAL A 200 -0.79 -4.68 48.30
CA VAL A 200 -2.02 -5.37 47.93
C VAL A 200 -3.09 -5.17 49.00
N VAL A 201 -4.30 -4.70 48.63
CA VAL A 201 -5.54 -4.93 49.39
C VAL A 201 -6.74 -5.11 48.44
N GLN A 202 -7.07 -6.39 48.23
CA GLN A 202 -8.35 -7.09 47.99
C GLN A 202 -9.58 -6.40 47.31
N PRO A 203 -10.35 -7.14 46.48
CA PRO A 203 -11.59 -6.65 45.85
C PRO A 203 -12.75 -6.49 46.85
N ARG A 204 -13.58 -5.47 46.63
CA ARG A 204 -14.76 -5.10 47.43
C ARG A 204 -16.03 -5.84 46.95
N PRO A 205 -16.97 -6.23 47.82
CA PRO A 205 -18.10 -7.08 47.45
C PRO A 205 -19.17 -6.32 46.68
N THR A 206 -19.83 -7.02 45.76
CA THR A 206 -21.08 -6.62 45.11
C THR A 206 -22.22 -6.69 46.11
N ASN A 207 -22.89 -5.56 46.37
CA ASN A 207 -24.24 -5.55 46.90
C ASN A 207 -25.18 -5.20 45.74
N SER A 208 -26.05 -6.14 45.38
CA SER A 208 -27.27 -5.90 44.62
C SER A 208 -28.44 -6.22 45.56
N GLU A 209 -29.33 -5.24 45.69
CA GLU A 209 -30.68 -5.38 46.24
C GLU A 209 -31.51 -6.42 45.48
#